data_AF-A0A956G767-F1
#
_entry.id   AF-A0A956G767-F1
#
_cell.length_a   1.000
_cell.length_b   1.000
_cell.length_c   1.000
_cell.angle_alpha   90.00
_cell.angle_beta   90.00
_cell.angle_gamma   90.00
#
_symmetry.space_group_name_H-M   'P 1'
#
loop_
_entity.id
_entity.type
_entity.pdbx_description
1 polymer ?
#
loop_
_entity_poly.entity_id
_entity_poly.type
_entity_poly.pdbx_seq_one_letter_code
_entity_poly.pdbx_strand_id
1 'polypeptide(L)'
;MRLRALWRLVVLAPLVVGACSDSHGAPSDGGVNERSSGEGITFSDGPALDAPADGDVAAPDLPPPDAPAQLPDVSSCSPDEFIGCHAGTTLLRCNSSGDGLVMVSCAPYLCNAKAQRCNLCDPATPPTCNGVTRESCSGDGERFTEQCQSGCLAGDCVGCTPLTYYRDTDGDSYGDPATGVSLCTPPTSGYVTDSTDCDDSDAKAHPGQTQFSSTPRKGGGYDFDCDGNETQENTDLFTSCPTSGTVGCPTPPAWEGAVPACGDPGTLSYCQRILFSSCRKRSNPGTQACR
;
A
#
# COMPACT_ATOMS: atom_id res chain seq x y z
N MET A 1 45.80 36.02 -16.27
CA MET A 1 45.93 35.66 -14.84
C MET A 1 44.52 35.33 -14.32
N ARG A 2 44.20 34.06 -14.02
CA ARG A 2 44.02 33.46 -12.66
C ARG A 2 42.92 34.20 -11.85
N LEU A 3 41.87 33.59 -11.32
CA LEU A 3 41.78 32.31 -10.60
C LEU A 3 40.45 31.57 -10.85
N ARG A 4 40.54 30.24 -10.86
CA ARG A 4 39.43 29.27 -10.80
C ARG A 4 39.02 29.07 -9.33
N ALA A 5 37.74 29.09 -9.01
CA ALA A 5 37.22 28.62 -7.73
C ALA A 5 36.53 27.26 -7.96
N LEU A 6 37.20 26.19 -7.54
CA LEU A 6 36.68 24.83 -7.45
C LEU A 6 36.02 24.68 -6.08
N TRP A 7 34.70 24.46 -6.03
CA TRP A 7 34.04 23.94 -4.84
C TRP A 7 33.79 22.44 -5.04
N ARG A 8 34.59 21.62 -4.34
CA ARG A 8 34.34 20.19 -4.15
C ARG A 8 33.39 20.06 -2.97
N LEU A 9 32.14 19.69 -3.20
CA LEU A 9 31.23 19.26 -2.14
C LEU A 9 31.55 17.79 -1.83
N VAL A 10 31.96 17.53 -0.59
CA VAL A 10 32.19 16.20 -0.04
C VAL A 10 30.83 15.59 0.30
N VAL A 11 30.51 14.47 -0.33
CA VAL A 11 29.35 13.63 0.01
C VAL A 11 29.67 12.86 1.28
N LEU A 12 28.92 13.12 2.36
CA LEU A 12 28.92 12.30 3.57
C LEU A 12 27.65 11.46 3.59
N ALA A 13 27.81 10.15 3.37
CA ALA A 13 26.77 9.15 3.57
C ALA A 13 26.64 8.80 5.06
N PRO A 14 25.44 8.65 5.62
CA PRO A 14 25.27 8.03 6.93
C PRO A 14 25.21 6.50 6.81
N LEU A 15 25.92 5.86 7.74
CA LEU A 15 26.05 4.42 7.91
C LEU A 15 24.71 3.72 8.17
N VAL A 16 24.58 2.54 7.57
CA VAL A 16 23.65 1.47 7.95
C VAL A 16 24.15 0.83 9.25
N VAL A 17 23.30 0.78 10.28
CA VAL A 17 23.46 -0.15 11.40
C VAL A 17 22.13 -0.87 11.61
N GLY A 18 22.10 -2.14 11.21
CA GLY A 18 21.08 -3.09 11.64
C GLY A 18 21.40 -3.62 13.03
N ALA A 19 20.36 -3.80 13.84
CA ALA A 19 20.37 -4.72 14.96
C ALA A 19 18.93 -5.17 15.23
N CYS A 20 18.66 -6.45 14.96
CA CYS A 20 17.52 -7.16 15.51
C CYS A 20 17.79 -7.43 17.00
N SER A 21 16.80 -7.20 17.86
CA SER A 21 16.77 -7.74 19.22
C SER A 21 15.40 -8.34 19.47
N ASP A 22 15.37 -9.66 19.64
CA ASP A 22 14.31 -10.39 20.33
C ASP A 22 14.14 -9.86 21.76
N SER A 23 12.91 -9.79 22.26
CA SER A 23 12.50 -10.53 23.47
C SER A 23 11.13 -10.10 24.03
N HIS A 24 10.38 -11.15 24.40
CA HIS A 24 9.36 -11.23 25.46
C HIS A 24 7.96 -10.64 25.24
N GLY A 25 6.96 -11.51 25.48
CA GLY A 25 5.64 -11.09 25.94
C GLY A 25 4.51 -12.04 25.59
N ALA A 26 4.41 -13.18 26.28
CA ALA A 26 3.12 -13.86 26.40
C ALA A 26 2.18 -13.00 27.27
N PRO A 27 0.88 -13.01 26.98
CA PRO A 27 -0.09 -13.03 28.06
C PRO A 27 -1.17 -14.10 27.89
N SER A 28 -1.63 -14.51 29.05
CA SER A 28 -2.65 -15.45 29.46
C SER A 28 -4.10 -15.08 29.10
N ASP A 29 -4.91 -16.13 28.99
CA ASP A 29 -6.31 -16.31 29.41
C ASP A 29 -7.45 -15.45 28.82
N GLY A 30 -8.48 -16.17 28.37
CA GLY A 30 -9.83 -15.63 28.14
C GLY A 30 -10.73 -16.61 27.39
N GLY A 31 -11.31 -17.59 28.09
CA GLY A 31 -12.25 -18.57 27.53
C GLY A 31 -13.70 -18.10 27.45
N VAL A 32 -14.51 -18.86 26.69
CA VAL A 32 -15.96 -19.11 26.87
C VAL A 32 -16.23 -20.52 26.29
N ASN A 33 -16.42 -21.53 27.14
CA ASN A 33 -17.68 -22.13 27.60
C ASN A 33 -18.60 -22.67 26.49
N GLU A 34 -18.83 -23.98 26.47
CA GLU A 34 -20.16 -24.58 26.62
C GLU A 34 -20.08 -25.96 27.34
N ARG A 35 -20.96 -26.13 28.34
CA ARG A 35 -21.19 -27.35 29.15
C ARG A 35 -22.12 -28.28 28.38
N SER A 36 -22.01 -29.60 28.50
CA SER A 36 -22.76 -30.49 29.43
C SER A 36 -23.00 -31.78 28.60
N SER A 37 -22.99 -33.03 29.05
CA SER A 37 -23.30 -33.68 30.33
C SER A 37 -22.95 -35.18 30.18
N GLY A 38 -22.69 -35.89 31.29
CA GLY A 38 -22.88 -37.35 31.34
C GLY A 38 -21.76 -38.15 32.00
N GLU A 39 -21.90 -38.38 33.31
CA GLU A 39 -21.24 -39.42 34.12
C GLU A 39 -21.34 -40.82 33.43
N GLY A 40 -20.42 -41.77 33.51
CA GLY A 40 -19.65 -42.27 34.65
C GLY A 40 -20.30 -43.56 35.17
N ILE A 41 -19.78 -44.75 34.83
CA ILE A 41 -19.80 -45.98 35.67
C ILE A 41 -18.87 -47.06 35.10
N THR A 42 -18.10 -47.67 36.01
CA THR A 42 -17.26 -48.85 35.86
C THR A 42 -18.09 -50.14 36.03
N PHE A 43 -17.63 -51.29 35.50
CA PHE A 43 -17.18 -52.48 36.28
C PHE A 43 -17.02 -53.74 35.41
N SER A 44 -15.94 -54.47 35.73
CA SER A 44 -15.71 -55.93 35.74
C SER A 44 -15.51 -56.78 34.48
N ASP A 45 -14.35 -57.46 34.55
CA ASP A 45 -13.94 -58.70 33.91
C ASP A 45 -15.00 -59.82 33.94
N GLY A 46 -15.01 -60.61 32.87
CA GLY A 46 -15.66 -61.93 32.79
C GLY A 46 -14.76 -62.90 32.00
N PRO A 47 -14.57 -64.16 32.45
CA PRO A 47 -13.54 -65.05 31.94
C PRO A 47 -13.98 -65.88 30.71
N ALA A 48 -12.95 -66.47 30.10
CA ALA A 48 -12.90 -67.26 28.89
C ALA A 48 -13.99 -68.34 28.73
N LEU A 49 -14.41 -68.53 27.47
CA LEU A 49 -15.05 -69.75 26.97
C LEU A 49 -14.29 -70.25 25.74
N ASP A 50 -13.90 -71.52 25.81
CA ASP A 50 -13.27 -72.32 24.75
C ASP A 50 -14.05 -72.29 23.44
N ALA A 51 -13.31 -72.23 22.32
CA ALA A 51 -13.80 -72.63 21.01
C ALA A 51 -12.68 -73.40 20.25
N PRO A 52 -13.04 -74.41 19.44
CA PRO A 52 -12.19 -75.55 19.12
C PRO A 52 -11.26 -75.34 17.91
N ALA A 53 -10.33 -76.29 17.76
CA ALA A 53 -9.29 -76.34 16.75
C ALA A 53 -9.77 -76.62 15.30
N ASP A 54 -8.86 -76.24 14.38
CA ASP A 54 -8.60 -76.72 13.03
C ASP A 54 -9.37 -76.15 11.82
N GLY A 55 -8.56 -75.66 10.88
CA GLY A 55 -8.94 -75.27 9.52
C GLY A 55 -7.80 -74.54 8.81
N ASP A 56 -6.73 -75.25 8.45
CA ASP A 56 -5.63 -74.76 7.61
C ASP A 56 -6.16 -74.23 6.26
N VAL A 57 -6.16 -72.91 6.10
CA VAL A 57 -6.17 -72.27 4.77
C VAL A 57 -4.91 -71.43 4.70
N ALA A 58 -3.95 -71.88 3.89
CA ALA A 58 -2.73 -71.15 3.62
C ALA A 58 -3.09 -69.71 3.17
N ALA A 59 -2.67 -68.72 3.95
CA ALA A 59 -2.65 -67.35 3.50
C ALA A 59 -1.75 -67.26 2.25
N PRO A 60 -2.12 -66.52 1.20
CA PRO A 60 -1.21 -66.28 0.09
C PRO A 60 0.04 -65.62 0.67
N ASP A 61 1.21 -66.21 0.37
CA ASP A 61 2.51 -65.68 0.78
C ASP A 61 2.59 -64.18 0.43
N LEU A 62 2.45 -63.33 1.46
CA LEU A 62 2.82 -61.94 1.34
C LEU A 62 4.35 -61.91 1.24
N PRO A 63 4.93 -61.33 0.18
CA PRO A 63 6.37 -61.20 0.10
C PRO A 63 6.88 -60.41 1.32
N PRO A 64 8.08 -60.72 1.83
CA PRO A 64 8.64 -60.05 2.99
C PRO A 64 8.69 -58.53 2.74
N PRO A 65 8.50 -57.70 3.79
CA PRO A 65 8.40 -56.24 3.68
C PRO A 65 9.67 -55.55 3.11
N ASP A 66 10.76 -56.30 2.92
CA ASP A 66 12.06 -55.82 2.44
C ASP A 66 12.46 -56.37 1.05
N ALA A 67 11.55 -57.00 0.30
CA ALA A 67 11.85 -57.35 -1.10
C ALA A 67 11.97 -56.05 -1.93
N PRO A 68 13.07 -55.82 -2.68
CA PRO A 68 13.17 -54.66 -3.56
C PRO A 68 12.00 -54.73 -4.55
N ALA A 69 11.20 -53.65 -4.62
CA ALA A 69 10.09 -53.57 -5.56
C ALA A 69 10.62 -53.92 -6.97
N GLN A 70 10.16 -55.03 -7.52
CA GLN A 70 10.61 -55.45 -8.84
C GLN A 70 10.22 -54.38 -9.87
N LEU A 71 11.16 -54.03 -10.76
CA LEU A 71 10.88 -53.16 -11.88
C LEU A 71 9.81 -53.82 -12.78
N PRO A 72 8.89 -53.04 -13.36
CA PRO A 72 7.89 -53.59 -14.28
C PRO A 72 8.59 -54.22 -15.49
N ASP A 73 8.20 -55.44 -15.84
CA ASP A 73 8.69 -56.12 -17.05
C ASP A 73 8.00 -55.50 -18.28
N VAL A 74 8.75 -54.75 -19.09
CA VAL A 74 8.25 -54.12 -20.32
C VAL A 74 8.81 -54.87 -21.53
N SER A 75 8.01 -55.78 -22.08
CA SER A 75 8.39 -56.54 -23.29
C SER A 75 8.10 -55.77 -24.59
N SER A 76 7.32 -54.69 -24.55
CA SER A 76 7.17 -53.71 -25.64
C SER A 76 6.46 -52.44 -25.12
N CYS A 77 7.06 -51.26 -25.30
CA CYS A 77 6.47 -49.95 -24.96
C CYS A 77 6.67 -48.93 -26.09
N SER A 78 5.91 -47.82 -26.08
CA SER A 78 6.11 -46.78 -27.09
C SER A 78 7.43 -46.03 -26.81
N PRO A 79 8.21 -45.65 -27.84
CA PRO A 79 9.46 -44.92 -27.62
C PRO A 79 9.28 -43.69 -26.74
N ASP A 80 10.15 -43.54 -25.74
CA ASP A 80 10.16 -42.43 -24.76
C ASP A 80 8.88 -42.29 -23.89
N GLU A 81 7.99 -43.29 -23.91
CA GLU A 81 6.77 -43.32 -23.11
C GLU A 81 7.08 -43.29 -21.61
N PHE A 82 6.29 -42.55 -20.86
CA PHE A 82 6.33 -42.59 -19.40
C PHE A 82 5.72 -43.90 -18.90
N ILE A 83 6.50 -44.67 -18.12
CA ILE A 83 6.04 -45.94 -17.55
C ILE A 83 5.58 -45.76 -16.11
N GLY A 84 6.31 -44.98 -15.31
CA GLY A 84 5.98 -44.80 -13.90
C GLY A 84 7.06 -44.11 -13.09
N CYS A 85 6.76 -43.95 -11.80
CA CYS A 85 7.73 -43.55 -10.80
C CYS A 85 8.13 -44.75 -9.95
N HIS A 86 9.43 -44.90 -9.69
CA HIS A 86 9.99 -45.95 -8.85
C HIS A 86 10.75 -45.33 -7.67
N ALA A 87 10.52 -45.88 -6.46
CA ALA A 87 11.12 -45.40 -5.21
C ALA A 87 10.99 -43.88 -4.97
N GLY A 88 9.97 -43.23 -5.55
CA GLY A 88 9.71 -41.78 -5.42
C GLY A 88 10.68 -40.85 -6.14
N THR A 89 11.92 -41.25 -6.40
CA THR A 89 12.98 -40.40 -6.98
C THR A 89 13.44 -40.85 -8.38
N THR A 90 12.91 -41.95 -8.89
CA THR A 90 13.30 -42.48 -10.21
C THR A 90 12.12 -42.41 -11.18
N LEU A 91 12.34 -41.76 -12.31
CA LEU A 91 11.43 -41.73 -13.44
C LEU A 91 11.76 -42.89 -14.39
N LEU A 92 10.81 -43.77 -14.62
CA LEU A 92 10.93 -44.87 -15.58
C LEU A 92 10.33 -44.45 -16.91
N ARG A 93 11.13 -44.51 -17.98
CA ARG A 93 10.67 -44.29 -19.36
C ARG A 93 11.04 -45.47 -20.24
N CYS A 94 10.30 -45.66 -21.32
CA CYS A 94 10.71 -46.54 -22.39
C CYS A 94 11.95 -45.96 -23.11
N ASN A 95 12.87 -46.81 -23.55
CA ASN A 95 13.98 -46.38 -24.39
C ASN A 95 13.47 -46.01 -25.80
N SER A 96 14.33 -45.36 -26.59
CA SER A 96 14.00 -44.95 -27.97
C SER A 96 13.73 -46.13 -28.92
N SER A 97 14.15 -47.35 -28.55
CA SER A 97 13.95 -48.56 -29.35
C SER A 97 12.64 -49.29 -29.03
N GLY A 98 11.95 -48.97 -27.94
CA GLY A 98 10.71 -49.63 -27.52
C GLY A 98 10.88 -50.92 -26.70
N ASP A 99 12.11 -51.39 -26.52
CA ASP A 99 12.42 -52.76 -26.04
C ASP A 99 13.00 -52.79 -24.60
N GLY A 100 12.91 -51.69 -23.85
CA GLY A 100 13.43 -51.67 -22.49
C GLY A 100 13.27 -50.34 -21.76
N LEU A 101 13.61 -50.35 -20.46
CA LEU A 101 13.50 -49.19 -19.58
C LEU A 101 14.78 -48.35 -19.51
N VAL A 102 14.58 -47.05 -19.42
CA VAL A 102 15.57 -46.07 -18.98
C VAL A 102 15.15 -45.56 -17.60
N MET A 103 16.08 -45.60 -16.65
CA MET A 103 15.91 -45.02 -15.33
C MET A 103 16.53 -43.62 -15.32
N VAL A 104 15.72 -42.62 -15.04
CA VAL A 104 16.15 -41.22 -14.91
C VAL A 104 16.05 -40.82 -13.45
N SER A 105 17.16 -40.39 -12.86
CA SER A 105 17.17 -39.84 -11.50
C SER A 105 16.50 -38.47 -11.50
N CYS A 106 15.50 -38.29 -10.64
CA CYS A 106 14.86 -37.01 -10.39
C CYS A 106 15.52 -36.22 -9.25
N ALA A 107 16.49 -36.82 -8.53
CA ALA A 107 17.16 -36.18 -7.41
C ALA A 107 17.77 -34.82 -7.81
N PRO A 108 17.61 -33.77 -6.98
CA PRO A 108 17.11 -33.77 -5.60
C PRO A 108 15.57 -33.78 -5.45
N TYR A 109 14.83 -33.77 -6.55
CA TYR A 109 13.36 -33.71 -6.55
C TYR A 109 12.71 -35.08 -6.74
N LEU A 110 11.39 -35.13 -6.59
CA LEU A 110 10.61 -36.36 -6.72
C LEU A 110 10.10 -36.55 -8.16
N CYS A 111 9.90 -37.81 -8.53
CA CYS A 111 9.19 -38.19 -9.74
C CYS A 111 7.70 -37.89 -9.57
N ASN A 112 7.10 -37.28 -10.59
CA ASN A 112 5.70 -36.90 -10.59
C ASN A 112 4.93 -37.72 -11.62
N ALA A 113 4.16 -38.69 -11.12
CA ALA A 113 3.38 -39.58 -11.97
C ALA A 113 2.24 -38.86 -12.70
N LYS A 114 1.68 -37.80 -12.09
CA LYS A 114 0.60 -37.00 -12.69
C LYS A 114 1.11 -36.13 -13.84
N ALA A 115 2.31 -35.56 -13.68
CA ALA A 115 2.97 -34.76 -14.70
C ALA A 115 3.83 -35.61 -15.68
N GLN A 116 3.94 -36.91 -15.44
CA GLN A 116 4.72 -37.88 -16.23
C GLN A 116 6.21 -37.48 -16.40
N ARG A 117 6.78 -36.79 -15.42
CA ARG A 117 8.15 -36.26 -15.45
C ARG A 117 8.72 -36.09 -14.05
N CYS A 118 10.01 -35.76 -13.97
CA CYS A 118 10.60 -35.27 -12.72
C CYS A 118 10.09 -33.86 -12.39
N ASN A 119 9.85 -33.58 -11.10
CA ASN A 119 9.61 -32.22 -10.64
C ASN A 119 10.84 -31.32 -10.86
N LEU A 120 10.60 -30.05 -11.14
CA LEU A 120 11.62 -28.99 -11.31
C LEU A 120 11.88 -28.20 -10.01
N CYS A 121 11.02 -28.41 -9.02
CA CYS A 121 11.02 -27.80 -7.70
C CYS A 121 10.23 -28.68 -6.73
N ASP A 122 10.32 -28.41 -5.43
CA ASP A 122 9.54 -29.12 -4.41
C ASP A 122 8.19 -28.40 -4.16
N PRO A 123 7.03 -29.02 -4.43
CA PRO A 123 5.72 -28.42 -4.16
C PRO A 123 5.46 -28.11 -2.68
N ALA A 124 6.21 -28.71 -1.76
CA ALA A 124 6.14 -28.41 -0.33
C ALA A 124 6.91 -27.14 0.06
N THR A 125 7.79 -26.63 -0.82
CA THR A 125 8.51 -25.38 -0.54
C THR A 125 7.58 -24.19 -0.69
N PRO A 126 7.44 -23.33 0.35
CA PRO A 126 6.67 -22.10 0.24
C PRO A 126 7.24 -21.20 -0.86
N PRO A 127 6.40 -20.41 -1.55
CA PRO A 127 6.89 -19.44 -2.51
C PRO A 127 7.83 -18.42 -1.84
N THR A 128 8.84 -18.00 -2.57
CA THR A 128 9.83 -17.01 -2.10
C THR A 128 9.70 -15.71 -2.88
N CYS A 129 10.22 -14.64 -2.29
CA CYS A 129 10.20 -13.31 -2.89
C CYS A 129 11.54 -12.62 -2.68
N ASN A 130 12.12 -12.06 -3.74
CA ASN A 130 13.36 -11.26 -3.68
C ASN A 130 13.11 -9.74 -3.77
N GLY A 131 11.87 -9.30 -3.52
CA GLY A 131 11.43 -7.91 -3.55
C GLY A 131 10.60 -7.53 -4.78
N VAL A 132 10.88 -8.12 -5.95
CA VAL A 132 10.13 -7.86 -7.21
C VAL A 132 9.84 -9.11 -8.02
N THR A 133 10.47 -10.23 -7.69
CA THR A 133 10.25 -11.51 -8.33
C THR A 133 9.75 -12.51 -7.32
N ARG A 134 8.63 -13.14 -7.64
CA ARG A 134 8.08 -14.28 -6.91
C ARG A 134 8.52 -15.57 -7.59
N GLU A 135 9.09 -16.48 -6.82
CA GLU A 135 9.38 -17.85 -7.26
C GLU A 135 8.45 -18.81 -6.53
N SER A 136 7.79 -19.70 -7.27
CA SER A 136 6.85 -20.66 -6.70
C SER A 136 6.94 -22.01 -7.40
N CYS A 137 6.47 -23.05 -6.72
CA CYS A 137 6.34 -24.39 -7.27
C CYS A 137 4.87 -24.77 -7.35
N SER A 138 4.40 -25.21 -8.52
CA SER A 138 3.04 -25.72 -8.64
C SER A 138 2.90 -27.11 -8.02
N GLY A 139 1.66 -27.55 -7.80
CA GLY A 139 1.39 -28.92 -7.35
C GLY A 139 1.90 -30.01 -8.30
N ASP A 140 2.11 -29.67 -9.58
CA ASP A 140 2.69 -30.57 -10.60
C ASP A 140 4.22 -30.40 -10.75
N GLY A 141 4.85 -29.67 -9.82
CA GLY A 141 6.29 -29.49 -9.72
C GLY A 141 6.91 -28.63 -10.81
N GLU A 142 6.14 -27.74 -11.44
CA GLU A 142 6.71 -26.73 -12.34
C GLU A 142 7.14 -25.49 -11.56
N ARG A 143 8.28 -24.93 -11.98
CA ARG A 143 8.77 -23.67 -11.44
C ARG A 143 8.09 -22.52 -12.15
N PHE A 144 7.47 -21.66 -11.37
CA PHE A 144 6.89 -20.41 -11.85
C PHE A 144 7.70 -19.23 -11.33
N THR A 145 7.99 -18.30 -12.23
CA THR A 145 8.62 -17.03 -11.91
C THR A 145 7.70 -15.92 -12.39
N GLU A 146 7.28 -15.05 -11.48
CA GLU A 146 6.37 -13.94 -11.75
C GLU A 146 7.05 -12.62 -11.37
N GLN A 147 6.99 -11.63 -12.25
CA GLN A 147 7.40 -10.26 -11.94
C GLN A 147 6.25 -9.54 -11.25
N CYS A 148 6.41 -9.27 -9.97
CA CYS A 148 5.44 -8.52 -9.20
C CYS A 148 5.71 -7.02 -9.40
N GLN A 149 4.83 -6.36 -10.16
CA GLN A 149 4.99 -4.95 -10.53
C GLN A 149 5.10 -4.01 -9.31
N SER A 150 4.41 -4.36 -8.22
CA SER A 150 4.38 -3.61 -6.97
C SER A 150 5.22 -4.27 -5.86
N GLY A 151 6.03 -5.27 -6.23
CA GLY A 151 6.78 -6.11 -5.31
C GLY A 151 5.96 -7.28 -4.73
N CYS A 152 6.64 -8.09 -3.94
CA CYS A 152 6.05 -9.23 -3.24
C CYS A 152 6.39 -9.22 -1.76
N LEU A 153 5.52 -9.83 -0.94
CA LEU A 153 5.73 -10.04 0.49
C LEU A 153 5.23 -11.44 0.85
N ALA A 154 5.96 -12.14 1.72
CA ALA A 154 5.62 -13.49 2.19
C ALA A 154 5.36 -14.52 1.05
N GLY A 155 5.97 -14.33 -0.11
CA GLY A 155 5.83 -15.25 -1.24
C GLY A 155 4.63 -14.98 -2.13
N ASP A 156 3.92 -13.87 -1.96
CA ASP A 156 2.82 -13.46 -2.85
C ASP A 156 3.09 -12.10 -3.48
N CYS A 157 2.70 -11.95 -4.76
CA CYS A 157 2.67 -10.64 -5.39
C CYS A 157 1.61 -9.80 -4.68
N VAL A 158 2.04 -8.68 -4.08
CA VAL A 158 1.12 -7.77 -3.43
C VAL A 158 0.60 -6.84 -4.51
N GLY A 159 -0.70 -6.94 -4.81
CA GLY A 159 -1.36 -5.90 -5.59
C GLY A 159 -1.38 -4.63 -4.76
N CYS A 160 -0.80 -3.54 -5.27
CA CYS A 160 -1.09 -2.22 -4.72
C CYS A 160 -2.36 -1.70 -5.40
N THR A 161 -3.22 -1.00 -4.65
CA THR A 161 -4.18 -0.09 -5.28
C THR A 161 -3.44 1.22 -5.47
N PRO A 162 -3.03 1.59 -6.71
CA PRO A 162 -2.24 2.79 -6.90
C PRO A 162 -3.03 4.02 -6.45
N LEU A 163 -2.37 4.88 -5.70
CA LEU A 163 -2.87 6.22 -5.40
C LEU A 163 -2.32 7.18 -6.44
N THR A 164 -3.11 8.18 -6.81
CA THR A 164 -2.62 9.29 -7.61
C THR A 164 -2.02 10.33 -6.68
N TYR A 165 -0.78 10.72 -6.98
CA TYR A 165 -0.03 11.75 -6.30
C TYR A 165 0.13 12.95 -7.23
N TYR A 166 -0.06 14.16 -6.69
CA TYR A 166 0.04 15.43 -7.39
C TYR A 166 1.22 16.20 -6.85
N ARG A 167 1.95 16.90 -7.72
CA ARG A 167 3.11 17.70 -7.32
C ARG A 167 2.63 18.87 -6.46
N ASP A 168 3.28 19.07 -5.33
CA ASP A 168 3.11 20.21 -4.43
C ASP A 168 4.40 21.03 -4.51
N THR A 169 4.38 22.09 -5.31
CA THR A 169 5.57 22.88 -5.64
C THR A 169 5.85 23.98 -4.62
N ASP A 170 4.81 24.54 -4.01
CA ASP A 170 4.93 25.67 -3.09
C ASP A 170 4.88 25.28 -1.60
N GLY A 171 4.50 24.04 -1.30
CA GLY A 171 4.61 23.41 0.00
C GLY A 171 3.41 23.65 0.93
N ASP A 172 2.23 23.92 0.41
CA ASP A 172 1.02 24.16 1.21
C ASP A 172 0.15 22.91 1.47
N SER A 173 0.58 21.75 0.99
CA SER A 173 -0.08 20.44 1.09
C SER A 173 -1.22 20.18 0.10
N TYR A 174 -1.44 21.07 -0.86
CA TYR A 174 -2.29 20.85 -2.02
C TYR A 174 -1.41 20.70 -3.27
N GLY A 175 -1.87 19.99 -4.28
CA GLY A 175 -1.05 19.69 -5.45
C GLY A 175 -1.73 20.03 -6.76
N ASP A 176 -0.92 20.29 -7.79
CA ASP A 176 -1.39 20.64 -9.13
C ASP A 176 -2.17 19.46 -9.77
N PRO A 177 -3.48 19.61 -10.04
CA PRO A 177 -4.30 18.57 -10.68
C PRO A 177 -3.77 18.11 -12.06
N ALA A 178 -2.98 18.93 -12.75
CA ALA A 178 -2.39 18.61 -14.05
C ALA A 178 -1.15 17.69 -13.97
N THR A 179 -0.60 17.45 -12.77
CA THR A 179 0.68 16.73 -12.59
C THR A 179 0.54 15.31 -12.01
N GLY A 180 -0.67 14.75 -12.02
CA GLY A 180 -0.98 13.46 -11.39
C GLY A 180 -0.12 12.28 -11.89
N VAL A 181 0.48 11.55 -10.96
CA VAL A 181 1.19 10.29 -11.19
C VAL A 181 0.60 9.18 -10.32
N SER A 182 0.25 8.04 -10.92
CA SER A 182 -0.31 6.89 -10.20
C SER A 182 0.78 5.91 -9.78
N LEU A 183 0.97 5.72 -8.47
CA LEU A 183 2.01 4.88 -7.89
C LEU A 183 1.48 4.08 -6.69
N CYS A 184 2.17 2.99 -6.37
CA CYS A 184 1.87 2.17 -5.19
C CYS A 184 2.36 2.77 -3.88
N THR A 185 3.42 3.57 -3.98
CA THR A 185 4.07 4.23 -2.86
C THR A 185 4.22 5.71 -3.21
N PRO A 186 4.22 6.60 -2.22
CA PRO A 186 4.49 8.01 -2.47
C PRO A 186 5.79 8.20 -3.27
N PRO A 187 5.82 9.12 -4.24
CA PRO A 187 7.08 9.58 -4.83
C PRO A 187 8.04 10.15 -3.76
N THR A 188 9.19 10.64 -4.22
CA THR A 188 10.02 11.53 -3.39
C THR A 188 9.21 12.71 -2.83
N SER A 189 9.70 13.35 -1.77
CA SER A 189 9.08 14.54 -1.16
C SER A 189 8.64 15.59 -2.19
N GLY A 190 7.52 16.28 -1.93
CA GLY A 190 6.92 17.27 -2.83
C GLY A 190 5.76 16.74 -3.66
N TYR A 191 5.08 15.70 -3.18
CA TYR A 191 3.84 15.20 -3.74
C TYR A 191 2.82 14.92 -2.64
N VAL A 192 1.56 15.20 -2.93
CA VAL A 192 0.41 14.99 -2.05
C VAL A 192 -0.70 14.25 -2.78
N THR A 193 -1.70 13.74 -2.07
CA THR A 193 -2.86 13.07 -2.69
C THR A 193 -4.01 14.01 -3.00
N ASP A 194 -3.97 15.22 -2.46
CA ASP A 194 -4.96 16.26 -2.74
C ASP A 194 -4.61 16.99 -4.04
N SER A 195 -5.60 17.23 -4.90
CA SER A 195 -5.44 17.85 -6.22
C SER A 195 -6.24 19.13 -6.38
N THR A 196 -6.64 19.71 -5.25
CA THR A 196 -7.59 20.83 -5.23
C THR A 196 -6.91 22.20 -5.26
N ASP A 197 -5.61 22.23 -5.55
CA ASP A 197 -4.85 23.48 -5.71
C ASP A 197 -5.25 24.23 -6.99
N CYS A 198 -5.51 25.52 -6.86
CA CYS A 198 -5.81 26.41 -7.96
C CYS A 198 -4.60 27.22 -8.46
N ASP A 199 -3.49 27.28 -7.72
CA ASP A 199 -2.21 27.89 -8.10
C ASP A 199 -1.02 27.31 -7.29
N ASP A 200 -0.53 26.15 -7.71
CA ASP A 200 0.64 25.40 -7.15
C ASP A 200 1.97 26.18 -7.15
N SER A 201 1.96 27.44 -7.59
CA SER A 201 3.12 28.31 -7.46
C SER A 201 3.06 29.19 -6.20
N ASP A 202 1.91 29.38 -5.57
CA ASP A 202 1.65 30.30 -4.47
C ASP A 202 0.97 29.63 -3.26
N ALA A 203 1.77 29.27 -2.24
CA ALA A 203 1.36 28.60 -1.01
C ALA A 203 0.29 29.32 -0.14
N LYS A 204 -0.22 30.47 -0.60
CA LYS A 204 -1.37 31.16 -0.02
C LYS A 204 -2.68 30.82 -0.72
N ALA A 205 -2.63 30.29 -1.93
CA ALA A 205 -3.76 30.05 -2.80
C ALA A 205 -4.13 28.57 -2.76
N HIS A 206 -4.91 28.19 -1.75
CA HIS A 206 -5.32 26.81 -1.52
C HIS A 206 -6.75 26.73 -0.98
N PRO A 207 -7.43 25.57 -1.15
CA PRO A 207 -8.76 25.33 -0.63
C PRO A 207 -8.94 25.79 0.82
N GLY A 208 -9.96 26.61 1.05
CA GLY A 208 -10.34 27.05 2.39
C GLY A 208 -9.40 28.07 3.03
N GLN A 209 -8.53 28.74 2.24
CA GLN A 209 -7.84 29.93 2.71
C GLN A 209 -8.82 30.94 3.32
N THR A 210 -8.41 31.61 4.39
CA THR A 210 -9.27 32.59 5.08
C THR A 210 -8.75 34.01 5.01
N GLN A 211 -7.46 34.17 4.69
CA GLN A 211 -6.82 35.48 4.61
C GLN A 211 -7.13 36.18 3.29
N PHE A 212 -7.42 37.48 3.38
CA PHE A 212 -7.56 38.35 2.23
C PHE A 212 -6.20 38.96 1.84
N SER A 213 -5.97 39.12 0.54
CA SER A 213 -4.77 39.74 -0.02
C SER A 213 -5.16 40.89 -0.94
N SER A 214 -4.46 42.02 -0.82
CA SER A 214 -4.59 43.17 -1.73
C SER A 214 -3.69 43.05 -2.97
N THR A 215 -2.86 42.00 -3.03
CA THR A 215 -1.99 41.67 -4.15
C THR A 215 -2.44 40.36 -4.78
N PRO A 216 -2.42 40.24 -6.12
CA PRO A 216 -2.89 39.03 -6.78
C PRO A 216 -1.96 37.85 -6.46
N ARG A 217 -2.50 36.64 -6.54
CA ARG A 217 -1.70 35.40 -6.49
C ARG A 217 -0.72 35.33 -7.66
N LYS A 218 0.30 34.48 -7.58
CA LYS A 218 1.35 34.40 -8.63
C LYS A 218 0.81 34.07 -10.02
N GLY A 219 -0.23 33.26 -10.11
CA GLY A 219 -0.98 32.94 -11.33
C GLY A 219 -1.97 34.02 -11.78
N GLY A 220 -2.13 35.09 -10.98
CA GLY A 220 -3.07 36.19 -11.23
C GLY A 220 -4.47 35.95 -10.64
N GLY A 221 -5.24 37.04 -10.53
CA GLY A 221 -6.53 37.03 -9.85
C GLY A 221 -6.40 37.02 -8.33
N TYR A 222 -7.53 36.86 -7.64
CA TYR A 222 -7.64 36.98 -6.20
C TYR A 222 -8.40 35.84 -5.52
N ASP A 223 -8.69 34.74 -6.23
CA ASP A 223 -9.22 33.51 -5.64
C ASP A 223 -8.06 32.75 -4.96
N PHE A 224 -7.88 33.02 -3.67
CA PHE A 224 -6.90 32.38 -2.79
C PHE A 224 -7.52 31.21 -2.02
N ASP A 225 -8.85 31.12 -1.90
CA ASP A 225 -9.50 29.99 -1.23
C ASP A 225 -9.96 28.86 -2.19
N CYS A 226 -9.63 29.01 -3.47
CA CYS A 226 -9.83 28.06 -4.56
C CYS A 226 -11.28 27.60 -4.73
N ASP A 227 -12.25 28.49 -4.41
CA ASP A 227 -13.67 28.19 -4.52
C ASP A 227 -14.28 28.58 -5.89
N GLY A 228 -13.48 29.23 -6.75
CA GLY A 228 -13.85 29.71 -8.07
C GLY A 228 -14.44 31.12 -8.08
N ASN A 229 -14.46 31.83 -6.96
CA ASN A 229 -14.99 33.19 -6.84
C ASN A 229 -13.99 34.10 -6.13
N GLU A 230 -13.91 35.36 -6.58
CA GLU A 230 -13.16 36.38 -5.85
C GLU A 230 -14.08 37.06 -4.82
N THR A 231 -13.87 36.74 -3.55
CA THR A 231 -14.62 37.29 -2.42
C THR A 231 -13.94 38.55 -1.90
N GLN A 232 -14.68 39.66 -1.86
CA GLN A 232 -14.21 40.95 -1.35
C GLN A 232 -14.18 41.00 0.19
N GLU A 233 -13.09 41.48 0.79
CA GLU A 233 -12.94 41.65 2.25
C GLU A 233 -14.00 42.61 2.83
N ASN A 234 -14.21 43.74 2.15
CA ASN A 234 -15.15 44.78 2.58
C ASN A 234 -16.08 45.16 1.42
N THR A 235 -17.38 45.02 1.65
CA THR A 235 -18.46 45.33 0.69
C THR A 235 -19.36 46.48 1.15
N ASP A 236 -19.05 47.09 2.30
CA ASP A 236 -19.85 48.16 2.87
C ASP A 236 -19.50 49.51 2.24
N LEU A 237 -20.53 50.35 2.07
CA LEU A 237 -20.38 51.74 1.63
C LEU A 237 -20.48 52.71 2.81
N PHE A 238 -19.46 53.56 2.94
CA PHE A 238 -19.45 54.63 3.92
C PHE A 238 -20.47 55.71 3.55
N THR A 239 -21.47 55.90 4.41
CA THR A 239 -22.51 56.92 4.20
C THR A 239 -22.16 58.22 4.94
N SER A 240 -22.13 58.20 6.27
CA SER A 240 -21.83 59.38 7.10
C SER A 240 -21.52 59.00 8.54
N CYS A 241 -20.97 59.93 9.32
CA CYS A 241 -20.82 59.75 10.76
C CYS A 241 -22.06 60.25 11.53
N PRO A 242 -22.50 59.54 12.58
CA PRO A 242 -23.61 60.01 13.41
C PRO A 242 -23.23 61.32 14.11
N THR A 243 -24.17 62.27 14.17
CA THR A 243 -23.94 63.65 14.63
C THR A 243 -24.04 63.81 16.15
N SER A 244 -24.70 62.89 16.87
CA SER A 244 -24.76 62.89 18.33
C SER A 244 -25.24 61.52 18.84
N GLY A 245 -24.46 60.83 19.68
CA GLY A 245 -24.94 59.57 20.26
C GLY A 245 -23.91 58.82 21.09
N THR A 246 -24.31 58.48 22.32
CA THR A 246 -23.61 57.64 23.29
C THR A 246 -23.41 56.17 22.86
N VAL A 247 -23.86 55.78 21.66
CA VAL A 247 -23.65 54.44 21.05
C VAL A 247 -23.53 54.62 19.53
N GLY A 248 -22.41 54.22 18.90
CA GLY A 248 -22.27 54.21 17.43
C GLY A 248 -20.99 54.82 16.84
N CYS A 249 -20.01 55.19 17.67
CA CYS A 249 -18.76 55.81 17.24
C CYS A 249 -17.56 55.09 17.91
N PRO A 250 -17.30 53.86 17.48
CA PRO A 250 -16.82 53.70 16.10
C PRO A 250 -17.76 52.92 15.18
N THR A 251 -17.69 53.26 13.89
CA THR A 251 -18.21 52.41 12.80
C THR A 251 -17.06 51.55 12.26
N PRO A 252 -17.34 50.33 11.74
CA PRO A 252 -16.35 49.62 10.95
C PRO A 252 -15.91 50.46 9.74
N PRO A 253 -14.68 50.27 9.23
CA PRO A 253 -14.26 50.84 7.96
C PRO A 253 -15.19 50.42 6.82
N ALA A 254 -15.49 51.33 5.91
CA ALA A 254 -16.31 51.09 4.72
C ALA A 254 -15.83 51.97 3.56
N TRP A 255 -16.14 51.59 2.32
CA TRP A 255 -15.66 52.28 1.13
C TRP A 255 -16.40 53.58 0.82
N GLU A 256 -15.68 54.62 0.46
CA GLU A 256 -16.29 55.87 -0.02
C GLU A 256 -16.73 55.77 -1.48
N GLY A 257 -17.98 56.13 -1.75
CA GLY A 257 -18.53 56.23 -3.10
C GLY A 257 -18.94 54.87 -3.70
N ALA A 258 -17.98 53.98 -3.91
CA ALA A 258 -18.19 52.64 -4.48
C ALA A 258 -17.21 51.63 -3.86
N VAL A 259 -17.61 50.36 -3.82
CA VAL A 259 -16.73 49.23 -3.47
C VAL A 259 -15.79 48.99 -4.66
N PRO A 260 -14.45 49.14 -4.51
CA PRO A 260 -13.50 48.87 -5.59
C PRO A 260 -13.48 47.38 -5.97
N ALA A 261 -13.08 47.05 -7.20
CA ALA A 261 -12.79 45.67 -7.56
C ALA A 261 -11.55 45.16 -6.84
N CYS A 262 -11.33 43.84 -6.82
CA CYS A 262 -10.16 43.24 -6.17
C CYS A 262 -8.85 43.83 -6.71
N GLY A 263 -7.98 44.30 -5.81
CA GLY A 263 -6.73 44.96 -6.18
C GLY A 263 -6.83 46.43 -6.56
N ASP A 264 -8.04 46.97 -6.73
CA ASP A 264 -8.20 48.39 -7.07
C ASP A 264 -8.05 49.28 -5.82
N PRO A 265 -7.45 50.47 -5.98
CA PRO A 265 -7.35 51.43 -4.90
C PRO A 265 -8.70 52.09 -4.62
N GLY A 266 -8.91 52.45 -3.36
CA GLY A 266 -10.07 53.20 -2.90
C GLY A 266 -9.77 53.99 -1.64
N THR A 267 -10.81 54.58 -1.07
CA THR A 267 -10.72 55.28 0.22
C THR A 267 -11.61 54.57 1.24
N LEU A 268 -11.00 54.02 2.30
CA LEU A 268 -11.72 53.47 3.44
C LEU A 268 -11.97 54.56 4.47
N SER A 269 -13.22 54.67 4.89
CA SER A 269 -13.67 55.62 5.87
C SER A 269 -14.29 54.98 7.08
N TYR A 270 -14.02 55.56 8.24
CA TYR A 270 -14.62 55.15 9.51
C TYR A 270 -14.83 56.36 10.42
N CYS A 271 -15.73 56.21 11.39
CA CYS A 271 -15.99 57.23 12.38
C CYS A 271 -15.14 56.97 13.63
N GLN A 272 -14.33 57.96 14.00
CA GLN A 272 -13.54 57.93 15.23
C GLN A 272 -14.15 58.90 16.25
N ARG A 273 -14.19 58.46 17.52
CA ARG A 273 -14.60 59.32 18.64
C ARG A 273 -13.49 60.33 18.96
N ILE A 274 -13.85 61.61 19.05
CA ILE A 274 -12.87 62.69 19.26
C ILE A 274 -12.92 63.31 20.66
N LEU A 275 -14.09 63.65 21.25
CA LEU A 275 -14.32 64.04 22.67
C LEU A 275 -15.83 64.35 22.87
N PHE A 276 -16.37 64.19 24.10
CA PHE A 276 -17.76 64.55 24.48
C PHE A 276 -18.84 64.22 23.44
N SER A 277 -19.08 62.93 23.18
CA SER A 277 -20.17 62.43 22.31
C SER A 277 -20.12 62.79 20.81
N SER A 278 -19.02 63.39 20.33
CA SER A 278 -18.88 63.75 18.90
C SER A 278 -18.05 62.74 18.10
N CYS A 279 -18.50 62.49 16.87
CA CYS A 279 -17.85 61.66 15.86
C CYS A 279 -17.13 62.49 14.81
N ARG A 280 -15.98 62.01 14.34
CA ARG A 280 -15.31 62.58 13.17
C ARG A 280 -14.92 61.48 12.18
N LYS A 281 -15.21 61.75 10.91
CA LYS A 281 -14.76 60.92 9.80
C LYS A 281 -13.23 60.90 9.72
N ARG A 282 -12.69 59.72 9.52
CA ARG A 282 -11.30 59.44 9.16
C ARG A 282 -11.32 58.66 7.86
N SER A 283 -10.46 59.05 6.93
CA SER A 283 -10.34 58.44 5.62
C SER A 283 -8.89 58.06 5.43
N ASN A 284 -8.63 56.83 4.99
CA ASN A 284 -7.32 56.36 4.61
C ASN A 284 -7.38 55.77 3.19
N PRO A 285 -6.34 55.94 2.37
CA PRO A 285 -6.22 55.17 1.13
C PRO A 285 -6.08 53.69 1.49
N GLY A 286 -6.69 52.84 0.67
CA GLY A 286 -6.60 51.39 0.80
C GLY A 286 -6.71 50.73 -0.57
N THR A 287 -6.43 49.44 -0.62
CA THR A 287 -6.65 48.59 -1.79
C THR A 287 -7.64 47.51 -1.39
N GLN A 288 -8.61 47.22 -2.25
CA GLN A 288 -9.56 46.14 -1.99
C GLN A 288 -8.82 44.81 -1.92
N ALA A 289 -8.80 44.21 -0.73
CA ALA A 289 -8.31 42.86 -0.57
C ALA A 289 -9.42 41.86 -0.91
N CYS A 290 -9.00 40.74 -1.47
CA CYS A 290 -9.87 39.66 -1.88
C CYS A 290 -9.22 38.31 -1.56
N ARG A 291 -10.04 37.26 -1.58
CA ARG A 291 -9.63 35.88 -1.48
C ARG A 291 -10.52 35.02 -2.34
#